data_AF-A0A7C6TTS4-F1
#
_entry.id   AF-A0A7C6TTS4-F1
#
_cell.length_a   1.000
_cell.length_b   1.000
_cell.length_c   1.000
_cell.angle_alpha   90.00
_cell.angle_beta   90.00
_cell.angle_gamma   90.00
#
_symmetry.space_group_name_H-M   'P 1'
#
loop_
_entity.id
_entity.type
_entity.pdbx_description
1 polymer ?
#
loop_
_entity_poly.entity_id
_entity_poly.type
_entity_poly.pdbx_seq_one_letter_code
_entity_poly.pdbx_strand_id
1 'polypeptide(L)' 'ALDAPRFMYQQGREYIIENSYDAAAYPDLEARGHILKESESLFFGGGQVIMVDPESGALMAGSEPRNDGCAVAY' A
#
# COMPACT_ATOMS: atom_id res chain seq x y z
N ALA A 1 -2.46 3.82 7.00
CA ALA A 1 -1.81 4.33 5.78
C ALA A 1 -0.92 3.27 5.14
N LEU A 2 0.03 2.68 5.88
CA LEU A 2 0.86 1.58 5.40
C LEU A 2 0.04 0.34 4.97
N ASP A 3 -1.03 0.03 5.70
CA ASP A 3 -1.86 -1.16 5.42
C ASP A 3 -2.72 -1.03 4.16
N ALA A 4 -2.87 0.19 3.62
CA ALA A 4 -3.70 0.41 2.44
C ALA A 4 -3.18 -0.44 1.27
N PRO A 5 -4.09 -1.02 0.46
CA PRO A 5 -3.70 -1.82 -0.68
C PRO A 5 -2.96 -0.96 -1.71
N ARG A 6 -2.02 -1.55 -2.44
CA ARG A 6 -1.10 -0.85 -3.34
C ARG A 6 -1.23 -1.30 -4.78
N PHE A 7 -0.84 -0.41 -5.69
CA PHE A 7 -0.65 -0.73 -7.10
C PHE A 7 0.68 -0.14 -7.57
N MET A 8 1.21 -0.66 -8.67
CA MET A 8 2.41 -0.14 -9.31
C MET A 8 2.21 -0.12 -10.82
N TYR A 9 2.40 1.06 -11.40
CA TYR A 9 2.48 1.22 -12.85
C TYR A 9 3.69 0.46 -13.39
N GLN A 10 3.49 -0.29 -14.47
CA GLN A 10 4.56 -0.99 -15.16
C GLN A 10 4.94 -0.23 -16.43
N GLN A 11 4.02 -0.20 -17.40
CA GLN A 11 4.21 0.43 -18.70
C GLN A 11 2.87 0.60 -19.41
N GLY A 12 2.72 1.66 -20.21
CA GLY A 12 1.53 1.88 -21.03
C GLY A 12 0.24 1.89 -20.22
N ARG A 13 -0.55 0.81 -20.32
CA ARG A 13 -1.80 0.62 -19.55
C ARG A 13 -1.70 -0.50 -18.51
N GLU A 14 -0.52 -1.08 -18.31
CA GLU A 14 -0.29 -2.23 -17.44
C GLU A 14 0.05 -1.79 -16.01
N TYR A 15 -0.64 -2.40 -15.05
CA TYR A 15 -0.45 -2.18 -13.63
C TYR A 15 -0.43 -3.53 -12.90
N ILE A 16 0.46 -3.67 -11.92
CA ILE A 16 0.30 -4.71 -10.90
C ILE A 16 -0.49 -4.13 -9.72
N ILE A 17 -1.38 -4.92 -9.15
CA ILE A 17 -2.27 -4.49 -8.06
C ILE A 17 -2.34 -5.57 -6.99
N GLU A 18 -2.40 -5.17 -5.72
CA GLU A 18 -2.59 -6.10 -4.61
C GLU A 18 -4.02 -6.66 -4.57
N ASN A 19 -4.14 -7.91 -4.16
CA ASN A 19 -5.39 -8.67 -4.14
C ASN A 19 -6.39 -8.19 -3.06
N SER A 20 -5.99 -7.21 -2.24
CA SER A 20 -6.76 -6.69 -1.10
C SER A 20 -7.63 -5.47 -1.45
N TYR A 21 -7.64 -5.03 -2.71
CA TYR A 21 -8.63 -4.05 -3.19
C TYR A 21 -10.04 -4.63 -3.21
N ASP A 22 -11.04 -3.74 -3.13
CA ASP A 22 -12.44 -4.09 -3.38
C ASP A 22 -12.59 -4.73 -4.77
N ALA A 23 -13.22 -5.90 -4.83
CA ALA A 23 -13.46 -6.63 -6.08
C ALA A 23 -14.22 -5.78 -7.13
N ALA A 24 -15.02 -4.80 -6.70
CA ALA A 24 -15.72 -3.90 -7.61
C ALA A 24 -14.79 -2.91 -8.34
N ALA A 25 -13.58 -2.64 -7.82
CA ALA A 25 -12.64 -1.70 -8.43
C ALA A 25 -12.04 -2.24 -9.74
N TYR A 26 -11.83 -3.56 -9.84
CA TYR A 26 -11.22 -4.20 -11.00
C TYR A 26 -12.00 -3.95 -12.30
N PRO A 27 -13.30 -4.31 -12.41
CA PRO A 27 -14.03 -4.11 -13.64
C PRO A 27 -14.21 -2.64 -14.02
N ASP A 28 -14.33 -1.72 -13.06
CA ASP A 28 -14.42 -0.28 -13.36
C ASP A 28 -13.11 0.26 -13.96
N LEU A 29 -11.96 -0.16 -13.42
CA LEU A 29 -10.66 0.21 -13.95
C LEU A 29 -10.39 -0.43 -15.32
N GLU A 30 -10.73 -1.71 -15.50
CA GLU A 30 -10.61 -2.39 -16.78
C GLU A 30 -11.50 -1.75 -17.86
N ALA A 31 -12.72 -1.34 -17.52
CA ALA A 31 -13.62 -0.62 -18.42
C ALA A 31 -13.06 0.75 -18.87
N ARG A 32 -12.22 1.37 -18.05
CA ARG A 32 -11.47 2.60 -18.39
C ARG A 32 -10.20 2.32 -19.22
N GLY A 33 -9.90 1.04 -19.47
CA GLY A 33 -8.81 0.58 -20.33
C GLY A 33 -7.54 0.18 -19.59
N HIS A 34 -7.55 0.09 -18.25
CA HIS A 34 -6.42 -0.42 -17.48
C HIS A 34 -6.26 -1.94 -17.68
N ILE A 35 -5.02 -2.41 -17.80
CA ILE A 35 -4.68 -3.83 -17.85
C ILE A 35 -4.11 -4.17 -16.47
N LEU A 36 -4.92 -4.82 -15.64
CA LEU A 36 -4.58 -5.14 -14.26
C LEU A 36 -4.02 -6.56 -14.16
N LYS A 37 -2.94 -6.72 -13.42
CA LYS A 37 -2.40 -8.01 -13.03
C LYS A 37 -2.32 -8.10 -11.51
N GLU A 38 -3.06 -9.03 -10.93
CA GLU A 38 -2.94 -9.32 -9.51
C GLU A 38 -1.52 -9.82 -9.18
N SER A 39 -0.99 -9.40 -8.03
CA SER A 39 0.33 -9.77 -7.56
C SER A 39 0.35 -9.88 -6.05
N GLU A 40 1.09 -10.87 -5.54
CA GLU A 40 1.30 -11.03 -4.10
C GLU A 40 1.95 -9.79 -3.50
N SER A 41 1.61 -9.49 -2.24
CA SER A 41 1.92 -8.20 -1.59
C SER A 41 3.41 -7.87 -1.46
N LEU A 42 4.30 -8.86 -1.63
CA LEU A 42 5.75 -8.73 -1.42
C LEU A 42 6.46 -7.82 -2.44
N PHE A 43 5.82 -7.48 -3.56
CA PHE A 43 6.44 -6.67 -4.63
C PHE A 43 6.18 -5.16 -4.50
N PHE A 44 5.44 -4.71 -3.48
CA PHE A 44 4.99 -3.32 -3.35
C PHE A 44 5.77 -2.48 -2.32
N GLY A 45 6.96 -2.96 -1.92
CA GLY A 45 7.86 -2.29 -0.99
C GLY A 45 7.46 -2.43 0.49
N GLY A 46 8.27 -1.86 1.38
CA GLY A 46 8.05 -1.92 2.83
C GLY A 46 8.27 -0.57 3.50
N GLY A 47 7.18 0.10 3.87
CA GLY A 47 7.23 1.45 4.45
C GLY A 47 7.39 1.45 5.97
N GLN A 48 8.05 2.48 6.50
CA GLN A 48 8.16 2.76 7.93
C GLN A 48 7.82 4.24 8.14
N VAL A 49 7.06 4.58 9.17
CA VAL A 49 6.61 5.96 9.39
C VAL A 49 6.67 6.35 10.86
N ILE A 50 7.03 7.61 11.11
CA ILE A 50 6.85 8.28 12.38
C ILE A 50 6.13 9.60 12.09
N MET A 51 5.02 9.83 12.77
CA MET A 51 4.30 11.09 12.76
C MET A 51 4.43 11.74 14.13
N VAL A 52 4.70 13.05 14.14
CA VAL A 52 4.78 13.86 15.37
C VAL A 52 3.47 14.60 15.51
N ASP A 53 2.76 14.33 16.61
CA ASP A 53 1.57 15.11 16.96
C ASP A 53 1.97 16.57 17.22
N PRO A 54 1.44 17.54 16.46
CA PRO A 54 1.89 18.93 16.57
C PRO A 54 1.46 19.62 17.87
N GLU A 55 0.46 19.09 18.59
CA GLU A 55 -0.05 19.68 19.82
C GLU A 55 0.70 19.16 21.06
N SER A 56 0.82 17.84 21.20
CA SER A 56 1.42 17.18 22.38
C SER A 56 2.90 16.83 22.20
N GLY A 57 3.40 16.79 20.95
CA GLY A 57 4.72 16.27 20.62
C GLY A 57 4.83 14.74 20.68
N ALA A 58 3.73 14.02 20.88
CA ALA A 58 3.72 12.56 20.92
C ALA A 58 4.15 11.95 19.58
N LEU A 59 4.86 10.80 19.65
CA LEU A 59 5.31 10.05 18.48
C LEU A 59 4.34 8.91 18.16
N MET A 60 3.79 8.90 16.96
CA MET A 60 3.00 7.80 16.41
C MET A 60 3.81 7.09 15.33
N ALA A 61 4.22 5.87 15.62
CA ALA A 61 5.01 5.05 14.71
C ALA A 61 4.19 3.93 14.07
N GLY A 62 4.52 3.59 12.82
CA GLY A 62 3.93 2.47 12.09
C GLY A 62 4.99 1.70 11.32
N SER A 63 4.89 0.37 11.36
CA SER A 63 5.75 -0.55 10.60
C SER A 63 4.93 -1.27 9.54
N GLU A 64 5.55 -1.54 8.40
CA GLU A 64 4.99 -2.35 7.32
C GLU A 64 4.47 -3.71 7.84
N PRO A 65 3.17 -4.03 7.69
CA PRO A 65 2.63 -5.34 8.10
C PRO A 65 3.11 -6.50 7.22
N ARG A 66 3.58 -6.22 6.00
CA ARG A 66 4.08 -7.22 5.04
C ARG A 66 5.52 -7.66 5.30
N ASN A 67 6.24 -7.01 6.23
CA ASN A 67 7.63 -7.29 6.58
C ASN A 67 7.77 -7.60 8.08
N ASP A 68 8.89 -8.18 8.50
CA ASP A 68 9.18 -8.54 9.90
C ASP A 68 9.58 -7.35 10.80
N GLY A 69 9.27 -6.11 10.39
CA GLY A 69 9.65 -4.90 11.11
C GLY A 69 8.79 -4.60 12.34
N CYS A 70 9.27 -3.72 13.22
CA CYS A 70 8.50 -3.27 14.39
C CYS A 70 8.65 -1.77 14.65
N ALA A 71 7.60 -1.18 15.23
CA ALA A 71 7.63 0.16 15.80
C ALA A 71 7.82 0.05 17.32
N VAL A 72 8.86 0.68 17.87
CA VAL A 72 9.23 0.57 19.29
C VAL A 72 9.40 1.95 19.90
N ALA A 73 8.92 2.12 21.13
CA ALA A 73 9.02 3.36 21.91
C ALA A 73 9.97 3.17 23.11
N TYR A 74 10.54 4.29 23.59
CA TYR A 74 11.36 4.38 24.81
C TYR A 74 10.96 5.62 25.60
#